data_AF-A0A2V6FB17-F1
#
_entry.id   AF-A0A2V6FB17-F1
#
_cell.length_a   1.000
_cell.length_b   1.000
_cell.length_c   1.000
_cell.angle_alpha   90.00
_cell.angle_beta   90.00
_cell.angle_gamma   90.00
#
_symmetry.space_group_name_H-M   'P 1'
#
loop_
_entity.id
_entity.type
_entity.pdbx_description
1 polymer ?
#
loop_
_entity_poly.entity_id
_entity_poly.type
_entity_poly.pdbx_seq_one_letter_code
_entity_poly.pdbx_strand_id
1 'polypeptide(L)'
;MVFFAAHPSSVVAQSTGAEVFLKPKPLPPKKNSTALAATAAPVAGSPWQLLTNQPPVLDYADCGPGNPILLTDGTVMVQDDGCRDWWKLTPDEFGSYVNGTWTQLASTPAGYSPLYHSSAVLPDGRIIIEGGEYNFLHAVWTNLGAIYNPLTNTWTSVNPPTGWSTIGDAQGVVLSDGTFMQANCCTPQAALLNLNSLTWTPTGSNKFDVNDEEGWTLLPNKQVLTVDAYVFAYDAKGTNSEIYNPATGSWSSAGSTISQLWDSAAGCGGKNHASFEVGPGVLQPDGTVFYTGANRCGAGHTAIYNATTGVWSAGPDFPDTLDIADGPAALEPNGKVLMMASPKIFNTPATFLEWDGATLTQILTDFFFVPVYNPGGTYDPAWAPSIQSAPTRVRPGGPYTISGHRFNGMSQGAAYGDDQQAATNFPLVRITNNRTGHVFYSRTHDHTSMAVASGDPVSTHFDVPATQEHGPSQLVVVANGIPSAPVAITVD
;
A
#
# COMPACT_ATOMS: atom_id res chain seq x y z
N MET A 1 2.31 -11.96 -3.17
CA MET A 1 2.22 -10.52 -3.50
C MET A 1 2.92 -10.28 -4.83
N VAL A 2 2.46 -9.34 -5.65
CA VAL A 2 3.16 -8.91 -6.86
C VAL A 2 3.99 -7.69 -6.47
N PHE A 3 5.28 -7.66 -6.82
CA PHE A 3 6.16 -6.53 -6.52
C PHE A 3 6.72 -5.93 -7.80
N PHE A 4 6.95 -4.63 -7.79
CA PHE A 4 7.67 -3.93 -8.84
C PHE A 4 8.96 -3.41 -8.26
N ALA A 5 10.08 -3.76 -8.89
CA ALA A 5 11.35 -3.13 -8.56
C ALA A 5 11.40 -1.79 -9.30
N ALA A 6 11.12 -0.70 -8.60
CA ALA A 6 11.54 0.62 -9.07
C ALA A 6 13.03 0.77 -8.75
N HIS A 7 13.84 0.97 -9.77
CA HIS A 7 15.19 1.47 -9.54
C HIS A 7 15.07 2.92 -9.04
N PRO A 8 15.96 3.41 -8.17
CA PRO A 8 16.18 4.85 -8.03
C PRO A 8 17.45 5.27 -8.77
N SER A 9 17.45 6.45 -9.42
CA SER A 9 18.72 7.13 -9.73
C SER A 9 18.64 8.61 -9.42
N SER A 10 19.78 9.13 -8.96
CA SER A 10 20.02 10.52 -8.65
C SER A 10 19.91 11.43 -9.89
N VAL A 11 18.72 11.96 -10.17
CA VAL A 11 18.58 13.17 -10.99
C VAL A 11 18.11 14.29 -10.09
N VAL A 12 19.06 15.11 -9.63
CA VAL A 12 18.77 16.35 -8.90
C VAL A 12 18.13 17.33 -9.88
N ALA A 13 16.82 17.51 -9.81
CA ALA A 13 16.18 18.68 -10.39
C ALA A 13 16.67 19.91 -9.59
N GLN A 14 17.48 20.77 -10.21
CA GLN A 14 17.84 22.06 -9.63
C GLN A 14 16.64 23.00 -9.75
N SER A 15 16.03 23.39 -8.63
CA SER A 15 15.09 24.51 -8.60
C SER A 15 15.84 25.82 -8.37
N THR A 16 15.64 26.78 -9.28
CA THR A 16 16.06 28.17 -9.11
C THR A 16 14.86 28.99 -8.66
N GLY A 17 14.82 29.37 -7.39
CA GLY A 17 14.09 30.54 -6.91
C GLY A 17 12.69 30.32 -6.29
N ALA A 18 12.67 30.44 -4.96
CA ALA A 18 11.63 31.05 -4.11
C ALA A 18 10.15 30.64 -4.28
N GLU A 19 9.84 29.40 -3.88
CA GLU A 19 8.83 29.04 -2.86
C GLU A 19 9.39 27.78 -2.19
N VAL A 20 9.46 27.75 -0.85
CA VAL A 20 10.30 26.78 -0.10
C VAL A 20 9.56 25.45 0.06
N PHE A 21 9.41 24.70 -1.02
CA PHE A 21 9.10 23.27 -0.98
C PHE A 21 10.40 22.47 -0.87
N LEU A 22 10.33 21.27 -0.28
CA LEU A 22 11.47 20.35 -0.25
C LEU A 22 11.91 20.01 -1.68
N LYS A 23 13.14 19.49 -1.81
CA LYS A 23 13.63 19.08 -3.13
C LYS A 23 12.82 17.87 -3.57
N PRO A 24 12.30 17.88 -4.81
CA PRO A 24 11.52 16.75 -5.28
C PRO A 24 12.22 15.40 -5.12
N LYS A 25 11.49 14.33 -4.79
CA LYS A 25 12.03 12.97 -4.75
C LYS A 25 12.62 12.60 -6.11
N PRO A 26 13.73 11.83 -6.19
CA PRO A 26 14.26 11.43 -7.48
C PRO A 26 13.21 10.66 -8.28
N LEU A 27 13.09 10.96 -9.57
CA LEU A 27 12.30 10.11 -10.47
C LEU A 27 12.90 8.70 -10.53
N PRO A 28 12.07 7.66 -10.79
CA PRO A 28 12.58 6.38 -11.25
C PRO A 28 13.52 6.60 -12.47
N PRO A 29 14.66 5.91 -12.57
CA PRO A 29 15.66 6.14 -13.61
C PRO A 29 15.09 5.88 -14.99
N LYS A 30 15.31 6.86 -15.86
CA LYS A 30 15.14 6.70 -17.31
C LYS A 30 16.25 5.83 -17.87
N LYS A 31 15.91 4.77 -18.59
CA LYS A 31 16.93 3.88 -19.17
C LYS A 31 17.52 4.44 -20.46
N ASN A 32 18.84 4.61 -20.51
CA ASN A 32 19.59 4.60 -21.77
C ASN A 32 19.70 3.16 -22.29
N SER A 33 19.38 2.96 -23.56
CA SER A 33 19.10 1.69 -24.26
C SER A 33 20.17 0.57 -24.29
N THR A 34 21.18 0.55 -23.42
CA THR A 34 22.38 -0.32 -23.59
C THR A 34 22.68 -1.35 -22.50
N ALA A 35 21.81 -1.57 -21.51
CA ALA A 35 22.04 -2.66 -20.55
C ALA A 35 20.77 -3.53 -20.32
N LEU A 36 20.49 -4.44 -21.25
CA LEU A 36 19.80 -5.69 -20.95
C LEU A 36 20.89 -6.73 -20.65
N ALA A 37 21.52 -6.63 -19.48
CA ALA A 37 22.09 -7.84 -18.90
C ALA A 37 20.89 -8.61 -18.35
N ALA A 38 20.56 -9.74 -18.96
CA ALA A 38 19.52 -10.63 -18.45
C ALA A 38 19.83 -10.92 -16.98
N THR A 39 18.95 -10.50 -16.07
CA THR A 39 18.97 -11.07 -14.71
C THR A 39 18.76 -12.57 -14.86
N ALA A 40 19.63 -13.37 -14.22
CA ALA A 40 19.49 -14.81 -14.25
C ALA A 40 18.10 -15.18 -13.74
N ALA A 41 17.43 -16.14 -14.39
CA ALA A 41 16.17 -16.67 -13.91
C ALA A 41 16.32 -17.10 -12.43
N PRO A 42 15.31 -16.85 -11.57
CA PRO A 42 15.38 -17.25 -10.17
C PRO A 42 15.74 -18.75 -10.06
N VAL A 43 16.66 -19.06 -9.15
CA VAL A 43 17.15 -20.42 -8.91
C VAL A 43 15.98 -21.30 -8.45
N ALA A 44 15.98 -22.59 -8.79
CA ALA A 44 14.97 -23.53 -8.30
C ALA A 44 14.87 -23.48 -6.75
N GLY A 45 13.66 -23.26 -6.23
CA GLY A 45 13.41 -23.08 -4.80
C GLY A 45 13.46 -21.62 -4.31
N SER A 46 13.67 -20.65 -5.21
CA SER A 46 13.49 -19.22 -4.91
C SER A 46 12.04 -18.92 -4.51
N PRO A 47 11.80 -18.11 -3.45
CA PRO A 47 10.46 -17.62 -3.12
C PRO A 47 9.93 -16.62 -4.17
N TRP A 48 10.80 -16.11 -5.03
CA TRP A 48 10.44 -15.26 -6.15
C TRP A 48 10.24 -16.05 -7.43
N GLN A 49 9.15 -15.76 -8.14
CA GLN A 49 8.81 -16.34 -9.43
C GLN A 49 8.44 -15.25 -10.44
N LEU A 50 9.11 -15.22 -11.60
CA LEU A 50 8.77 -14.26 -12.65
C LEU A 50 7.37 -14.50 -13.21
N LEU A 51 6.66 -13.42 -13.55
CA LEU A 51 5.44 -13.54 -14.36
C LEU A 51 5.79 -14.08 -15.74
N THR A 52 5.01 -15.06 -16.21
CA THR A 52 5.06 -15.58 -17.58
C THR A 52 4.71 -14.47 -18.58
N ASN A 53 3.70 -13.66 -18.24
CA ASN A 53 3.30 -12.48 -19.01
C ASN A 53 3.69 -11.23 -18.24
N GLN A 54 4.79 -10.59 -18.65
CA GLN A 54 5.22 -9.31 -18.10
C GLN A 54 4.22 -8.20 -18.48
N PRO A 55 4.09 -7.14 -17.66
CA PRO A 55 3.20 -6.04 -18.00
C PRO A 55 3.65 -5.36 -19.30
N PRO A 56 2.71 -4.79 -20.07
CA PRO A 56 3.04 -4.09 -21.30
C PRO A 56 3.68 -2.71 -21.09
N VAL A 57 3.89 -2.29 -19.83
CA VAL A 57 4.44 -0.98 -19.42
C VAL A 57 5.93 -1.00 -19.06
N LEU A 58 6.70 -1.95 -19.59
CA LEU A 58 8.14 -2.06 -19.25
C LEU A 58 9.05 -1.02 -19.95
N ASP A 59 8.51 0.05 -20.54
CA ASP A 59 9.30 1.09 -21.23
C ASP A 59 9.68 2.26 -20.32
N TYR A 60 10.51 1.98 -19.31
CA TYR A 60 11.02 2.94 -18.31
C TYR A 60 11.76 4.17 -18.89
N ALA A 61 11.88 4.33 -20.21
CA ALA A 61 12.42 5.56 -20.81
C ALA A 61 11.43 6.73 -20.67
N ASP A 62 10.14 6.47 -20.86
CA ASP A 62 9.08 7.49 -20.87
C ASP A 62 7.97 7.21 -19.85
N CYS A 63 7.61 5.94 -19.60
CA CYS A 63 6.60 5.54 -18.62
C CYS A 63 6.95 4.19 -17.94
N GLY A 64 6.41 3.87 -16.75
CA GLY A 64 6.79 2.63 -16.07
C GLY A 64 5.72 2.08 -15.13
N PRO A 65 5.79 0.81 -14.70
CA PRO A 65 4.81 0.29 -13.77
C PRO A 65 4.94 0.94 -12.39
N GLY A 66 3.85 1.51 -11.90
CA GLY A 66 3.71 1.99 -10.53
C GLY A 66 3.42 0.90 -9.51
N ASN A 67 3.19 1.30 -8.26
CA ASN A 67 2.86 0.37 -7.16
C ASN A 67 1.57 -0.42 -7.45
N PRO A 68 1.50 -1.75 -7.22
CA PRO A 68 0.31 -2.53 -7.51
C PRO A 68 -0.77 -2.33 -6.45
N ILE A 69 -2.01 -2.22 -6.90
CA ILE A 69 -3.19 -2.19 -6.04
C ILE A 69 -4.04 -3.45 -6.30
N LEU A 70 -4.27 -4.24 -5.26
CA LEU A 70 -5.19 -5.38 -5.30
C LEU A 70 -6.64 -4.87 -5.35
N LEU A 71 -7.46 -5.43 -6.24
CA LEU A 71 -8.88 -5.09 -6.37
C LEU A 71 -9.78 -6.09 -5.65
N THR A 72 -11.01 -5.67 -5.37
CA THR A 72 -12.02 -6.49 -4.67
C THR A 72 -12.52 -7.69 -5.47
N ASP A 73 -12.14 -7.79 -6.75
CA ASP A 73 -12.39 -8.93 -7.63
C ASP A 73 -11.15 -9.84 -7.78
N GLY A 74 -10.13 -9.68 -6.94
CA GLY A 74 -8.91 -10.51 -6.97
C GLY A 74 -8.01 -10.25 -8.18
N THR A 75 -8.21 -9.16 -8.92
CA THR A 75 -7.25 -8.69 -9.92
C THR A 75 -6.30 -7.66 -9.33
N VAL A 76 -5.20 -7.35 -10.02
CA VAL A 76 -4.24 -6.31 -9.60
C VAL A 76 -4.22 -5.21 -10.65
N MET A 77 -4.36 -3.95 -10.25
CA MET A 77 -4.18 -2.78 -11.13
C MET A 77 -2.82 -2.12 -10.91
N VAL A 78 -2.25 -1.60 -11.99
CA VAL A 78 -0.96 -0.92 -12.00
C VAL A 78 -1.05 0.29 -12.92
N GLN A 79 -0.54 1.43 -12.45
CA GLN A 79 -0.40 2.63 -13.26
C GLN A 79 0.78 2.49 -14.22
N ASP A 80 0.65 3.05 -15.41
CA ASP A 80 1.77 3.35 -16.28
C ASP A 80 2.30 4.74 -15.89
N ASP A 81 3.10 4.84 -14.83
CA ASP A 81 3.62 6.09 -14.25
C ASP A 81 4.30 6.96 -15.30
N GLY A 82 3.98 8.26 -15.31
CA GLY A 82 4.37 9.18 -16.39
C GLY A 82 3.41 9.16 -17.59
N CYS A 83 2.57 8.11 -17.70
CA CYS A 83 1.48 7.95 -18.65
C CYS A 83 0.12 7.96 -17.93
N ARG A 84 -0.97 8.18 -18.68
CA ARG A 84 -2.33 8.18 -18.11
C ARG A 84 -2.92 6.77 -18.01
N ASP A 85 -2.27 5.80 -18.62
CA ASP A 85 -2.82 4.47 -18.82
C ASP A 85 -2.70 3.62 -17.55
N TRP A 86 -3.63 2.68 -17.41
CA TRP A 86 -3.67 1.73 -16.30
C TRP A 86 -3.84 0.33 -16.87
N TRP A 87 -3.30 -0.65 -16.17
CA TRP A 87 -3.28 -2.03 -16.60
C TRP A 87 -3.74 -2.95 -15.48
N LYS A 88 -4.50 -3.98 -15.86
CA LYS A 88 -5.03 -4.99 -14.95
C LYS A 88 -4.40 -6.34 -15.22
N LEU A 89 -3.78 -6.93 -14.20
CA LEU A 89 -3.37 -8.32 -14.17
C LEU A 89 -4.53 -9.17 -13.62
N THR A 90 -5.05 -10.05 -14.45
CA THR A 90 -6.05 -11.06 -14.06
C THR A 90 -5.34 -12.39 -13.80
N PRO A 91 -5.54 -13.05 -12.65
CA PRO A 91 -4.96 -14.38 -12.41
C PRO A 91 -5.49 -15.40 -13.42
N ASP A 92 -4.77 -16.50 -13.60
CA ASP A 92 -5.22 -17.62 -14.43
C ASP A 92 -6.44 -18.35 -13.83
N GLU A 93 -6.98 -19.33 -14.56
CA GLU A 93 -8.16 -20.08 -14.14
C GLU A 93 -7.97 -20.89 -12.84
N PHE A 94 -6.74 -21.02 -12.33
CA PHE A 94 -6.43 -21.67 -11.05
C PHE A 94 -6.09 -20.66 -9.94
N GLY A 95 -6.27 -19.36 -10.21
CA GLY A 95 -6.01 -18.29 -9.25
C GLY A 95 -4.53 -17.90 -9.13
N SER A 96 -3.67 -18.34 -10.05
CA SER A 96 -2.25 -17.99 -10.05
C SER A 96 -2.02 -16.70 -10.84
N TYR A 97 -1.33 -15.74 -10.23
CA TYR A 97 -0.89 -14.53 -10.94
C TYR A 97 0.28 -14.78 -11.89
N VAL A 98 1.04 -15.87 -11.71
CA VAL A 98 2.25 -16.17 -12.51
C VAL A 98 1.93 -16.26 -13.99
N ASN A 99 0.85 -16.96 -14.34
CA ASN A 99 0.38 -17.08 -15.72
C ASN A 99 -0.74 -16.11 -16.06
N GLY A 100 -0.96 -15.11 -15.20
CA GLY A 100 -2.02 -14.14 -15.37
C GLY A 100 -1.87 -13.34 -16.67
N THR A 101 -2.94 -12.69 -17.08
CA THR A 101 -3.00 -11.91 -18.33
C THR A 101 -3.22 -10.44 -18.05
N TRP A 102 -2.59 -9.58 -18.84
CA TRP A 102 -2.72 -8.13 -18.76
C TRP A 102 -3.76 -7.59 -19.73
N THR A 103 -4.61 -6.68 -19.26
CA THR A 103 -5.57 -5.92 -20.08
C THR A 103 -5.54 -4.45 -19.71
N GLN A 104 -5.66 -3.56 -20.69
CA GLN A 104 -5.72 -2.11 -20.43
C GLN A 104 -7.04 -1.72 -19.74
N LEU A 105 -6.95 -0.86 -18.74
CA LEU A 105 -8.07 -0.17 -18.08
C LEU A 105 -8.23 1.24 -18.65
N ALA A 106 -9.31 1.94 -18.28
CA ALA A 106 -9.45 3.33 -18.65
C ALA A 106 -8.32 4.20 -18.11
N SER A 107 -7.86 5.12 -18.94
CA SER A 107 -6.86 6.12 -18.55
C SER A 107 -7.47 7.15 -17.58
N THR A 108 -6.65 7.71 -16.70
CA THR A 108 -7.02 8.83 -15.82
C THR A 108 -7.51 10.06 -16.60
N PRO A 109 -8.20 11.02 -15.96
CA PRO A 109 -8.62 12.26 -16.60
C PRO A 109 -7.48 12.99 -17.33
N ALA A 110 -7.82 13.78 -18.35
CA ALA A 110 -6.84 14.53 -19.11
C ALA A 110 -6.03 15.48 -18.20
N GLY A 111 -4.71 15.47 -18.34
CA GLY A 111 -3.82 16.30 -17.53
C GLY A 111 -3.45 15.71 -16.17
N TYR A 112 -3.77 14.43 -15.89
CA TYR A 112 -3.44 13.79 -14.61
C TYR A 112 -2.77 12.42 -14.80
N SER A 113 -1.49 12.32 -14.43
CA SER A 113 -0.64 11.11 -14.37
C SER A 113 0.33 11.31 -13.20
N PRO A 114 -0.14 11.10 -11.96
CA PRO A 114 0.63 11.44 -10.78
C PRO A 114 1.69 10.40 -10.46
N LEU A 115 2.77 10.81 -9.79
CA LEU A 115 3.63 9.93 -9.00
C LEU A 115 3.68 10.49 -7.57
N TYR A 116 3.98 9.61 -6.61
CA TYR A 116 4.09 9.96 -5.18
C TYR A 116 2.80 10.63 -4.67
N HIS A 117 1.71 9.87 -4.81
CA HIS A 117 0.33 10.28 -4.58
C HIS A 117 -0.35 9.32 -3.62
N SER A 118 -1.41 9.76 -2.94
CA SER A 118 -2.23 8.86 -2.13
C SER A 118 -3.03 7.90 -3.00
N SER A 119 -3.33 6.72 -2.48
CA SER A 119 -4.30 5.83 -3.11
C SER A 119 -5.06 4.97 -2.10
N ALA A 120 -6.24 4.48 -2.46
CA ALA A 120 -6.98 3.53 -1.63
C ALA A 120 -8.05 2.76 -2.41
N VAL A 121 -8.25 1.50 -2.06
CA VAL A 121 -9.48 0.76 -2.35
C VAL A 121 -10.52 1.08 -1.27
N LEU A 122 -11.68 1.57 -1.70
CA LEU A 122 -12.75 2.04 -0.84
C LEU A 122 -13.75 0.92 -0.51
N PRO A 123 -14.60 1.08 0.54
CA PRO A 123 -15.53 0.03 0.95
C PRO A 123 -16.51 -0.44 -0.13
N ASP A 124 -16.81 0.40 -1.12
CA ASP A 124 -17.69 0.08 -2.26
C ASP A 124 -16.95 -0.54 -3.47
N GLY A 125 -15.65 -0.80 -3.31
CA GLY A 125 -14.77 -1.37 -4.33
C GLY A 125 -14.25 -0.36 -5.36
N ARG A 126 -14.58 0.93 -5.26
CA ARG A 126 -13.93 1.98 -6.06
C ARG A 126 -12.50 2.23 -5.59
N ILE A 127 -11.69 2.83 -6.44
CA ILE A 127 -10.31 3.20 -6.13
C ILE A 127 -10.17 4.69 -6.24
N ILE A 128 -9.63 5.35 -5.23
CA ILE A 128 -9.33 6.77 -5.27
C ILE A 128 -7.82 6.98 -5.36
N ILE A 129 -7.41 7.99 -6.11
CA ILE A 129 -6.08 8.57 -6.09
C ILE A 129 -6.21 10.07 -5.91
N GLU A 130 -5.43 10.66 -5.01
CA GLU A 130 -5.39 12.10 -4.80
C GLU A 130 -3.96 12.60 -4.82
N GLY A 131 -3.75 13.68 -5.57
CA GLY A 131 -2.51 14.39 -5.57
C GLY A 131 -1.42 13.80 -6.45
N GLY A 132 -0.18 14.16 -6.15
CA GLY A 132 1.05 13.72 -6.77
C GLY A 132 2.13 14.79 -6.60
N GLU A 133 3.25 14.43 -5.98
CA GLU A 133 4.45 15.27 -5.94
C GLU A 133 4.89 15.62 -7.39
N TYR A 134 4.76 14.64 -8.28
CA TYR A 134 4.96 14.77 -9.72
C TYR A 134 3.67 14.54 -10.52
N ASN A 135 3.62 15.11 -11.71
CA ASN A 135 2.60 14.84 -12.73
C ASN A 135 3.27 14.78 -14.10
N PHE A 136 3.09 13.69 -14.86
CA PHE A 136 3.84 13.42 -16.10
C PHE A 136 5.37 13.57 -15.92
N LEU A 137 5.90 13.04 -14.82
CA LEU A 137 7.33 13.14 -14.48
C LEU A 137 7.84 14.60 -14.32
N HIS A 138 6.94 15.56 -14.07
CA HIS A 138 7.28 16.94 -13.71
C HIS A 138 6.84 17.24 -12.28
N ALA A 139 7.77 17.74 -11.45
CA ALA A 139 7.46 18.11 -10.07
C ALA A 139 6.47 19.28 -10.04
N VAL A 140 5.33 19.08 -9.38
CA VAL A 140 4.21 20.05 -9.37
C VAL A 140 3.40 20.09 -8.08
N TRP A 141 3.51 19.10 -7.17
CA TRP A 141 2.67 18.96 -5.97
C TRP A 141 1.18 19.17 -6.28
N THR A 142 0.68 18.45 -7.29
CA THR A 142 -0.65 18.67 -7.82
C THR A 142 -1.73 18.40 -6.76
N ASN A 143 -2.85 19.10 -6.83
CA ASN A 143 -4.04 18.85 -6.00
C ASN A 143 -5.18 18.21 -6.81
N LEU A 144 -4.88 17.66 -7.99
CA LEU A 144 -5.83 16.91 -8.79
C LEU A 144 -6.15 15.58 -8.11
N GLY A 145 -7.38 15.12 -8.22
CA GLY A 145 -7.82 13.83 -7.72
C GLY A 145 -8.71 13.09 -8.73
N ALA A 146 -8.77 11.78 -8.62
CA ALA A 146 -9.64 10.96 -9.44
C ALA A 146 -10.11 9.69 -8.71
N ILE A 147 -11.33 9.26 -9.02
CA ILE A 147 -11.92 8.02 -8.51
C ILE A 147 -12.30 7.09 -9.67
N TYR A 148 -11.81 5.86 -9.62
CA TYR A 148 -12.06 4.80 -10.58
C TYR A 148 -13.22 3.93 -10.16
N ASN A 149 -14.12 3.67 -11.12
CA ASN A 149 -15.18 2.70 -10.99
C ASN A 149 -14.84 1.43 -11.79
N PRO A 150 -14.54 0.29 -11.12
CA PRO A 150 -14.21 -0.96 -11.82
C PRO A 150 -15.40 -1.59 -12.55
N LEU A 151 -16.65 -1.27 -12.17
CA LEU A 151 -17.83 -1.80 -12.86
C LEU A 151 -18.00 -1.23 -14.26
N THR A 152 -17.76 0.08 -14.39
CA THR A 152 -17.92 0.79 -15.66
C THR A 152 -16.59 0.99 -16.40
N ASN A 153 -15.47 0.64 -15.75
CA ASN A 153 -14.12 0.93 -16.22
C ASN A 153 -13.97 2.42 -16.61
N THR A 154 -14.22 3.31 -15.65
CA THR A 154 -14.16 4.77 -15.88
C THR A 154 -13.59 5.51 -14.68
N TRP A 155 -12.77 6.52 -14.94
CA TRP A 155 -12.33 7.50 -13.95
C TRP A 155 -13.23 8.73 -13.94
N THR A 156 -13.45 9.30 -12.76
CA THR A 156 -14.14 10.58 -12.54
C THR A 156 -13.23 11.50 -11.74
N SER A 157 -13.08 12.76 -12.14
CA SER A 157 -12.30 13.73 -11.37
C SER A 157 -12.94 14.02 -10.01
N VAL A 158 -12.10 14.14 -8.98
CA VAL A 158 -12.47 14.55 -7.63
C VAL A 158 -11.83 15.91 -7.38
N ASN A 159 -12.60 16.87 -6.87
CA ASN A 159 -12.05 18.17 -6.48
C ASN A 159 -11.32 18.03 -5.15
N PRO A 160 -10.20 18.74 -4.92
CA PRO A 160 -9.52 18.71 -3.64
C PRO A 160 -10.36 19.33 -2.52
N PRO A 161 -9.99 19.11 -1.23
CA PRO A 161 -10.58 19.85 -0.13
C PRO A 161 -10.52 21.37 -0.34
N THR A 162 -11.57 22.07 0.08
CA THR A 162 -11.69 23.53 -0.13
C THR A 162 -10.48 24.27 0.44
N GLY A 163 -9.80 25.04 -0.41
CA GLY A 163 -8.64 25.85 -0.02
C GLY A 163 -7.29 25.14 -0.13
N TRP A 164 -7.26 23.86 -0.50
CA TRP A 164 -6.02 23.13 -0.72
C TRP A 164 -5.48 23.37 -2.13
N SER A 165 -4.24 23.83 -2.20
CA SER A 165 -3.50 24.02 -3.46
C SER A 165 -2.50 22.91 -3.75
N THR A 166 -2.16 22.07 -2.77
CA THR A 166 -1.11 21.04 -2.89
C THR A 166 -1.52 19.75 -2.20
N ILE A 167 -1.26 18.61 -2.85
CA ILE A 167 -1.39 17.25 -2.31
C ILE A 167 -0.27 16.42 -2.97
N GLY A 168 0.98 16.50 -2.56
CA GLY A 168 2.06 15.64 -3.11
C GLY A 168 2.95 15.18 -1.97
N ASP A 169 3.35 13.90 -1.91
CA ASP A 169 3.83 13.27 -0.66
C ASP A 169 2.80 13.41 0.48
N ALA A 170 1.56 13.05 0.17
CA ALA A 170 0.43 13.30 1.06
C ALA A 170 -0.41 12.05 1.29
N GLN A 171 -0.68 11.77 2.56
CA GLN A 171 -0.97 10.41 3.00
C GLN A 171 -2.45 10.14 2.89
N GLY A 172 -2.78 8.92 2.46
CA GLY A 172 -4.13 8.40 2.48
C GLY A 172 -4.29 7.31 3.53
N VAL A 173 -5.44 7.29 4.20
CA VAL A 173 -5.86 6.11 4.99
C VAL A 173 -7.37 5.92 4.92
N VAL A 174 -7.82 4.68 4.74
CA VAL A 174 -9.23 4.32 4.93
C VAL A 174 -9.44 3.99 6.40
N LEU A 175 -10.24 4.81 7.08
CA LEU A 175 -10.57 4.63 8.49
C LEU A 175 -11.45 3.41 8.71
N SER A 176 -11.56 2.95 9.96
CA SER A 176 -12.30 1.73 10.32
C SER A 176 -13.79 1.72 9.91
N ASP A 177 -14.38 2.89 9.75
CA ASP A 177 -15.76 3.10 9.32
C ASP A 177 -15.91 3.17 7.78
N GLY A 178 -14.80 3.09 7.04
CA GLY A 178 -14.76 3.15 5.59
C GLY A 178 -14.53 4.55 5.01
N THR A 179 -14.41 5.58 5.84
CA THR A 179 -14.15 6.95 5.38
C THR A 179 -12.69 7.08 4.93
N PHE A 180 -12.45 7.60 3.73
CA PHE A 180 -11.10 7.95 3.27
C PHE A 180 -10.68 9.28 3.90
N MET A 181 -9.53 9.27 4.57
CA MET A 181 -8.88 10.44 5.15
C MET A 181 -7.64 10.77 4.32
N GLN A 182 -7.54 12.02 3.90
CA GLN A 182 -6.46 12.56 3.09
C GLN A 182 -5.68 13.59 3.89
N ALA A 183 -4.35 13.52 3.86
CA ALA A 183 -3.47 14.56 4.36
C ALA A 183 -3.25 15.65 3.33
N ASN A 184 -2.98 16.87 3.79
CA ASN A 184 -2.23 17.83 3.02
C ASN A 184 -0.74 17.58 3.30
N CYS A 185 0.10 17.53 2.26
CA CYS A 185 1.54 17.38 2.41
C CYS A 185 2.15 18.42 3.33
N CYS A 186 1.82 19.66 3.01
CA CYS A 186 2.68 20.79 3.27
C CYS A 186 2.11 21.68 4.38
N THR A 187 1.06 21.19 5.03
CA THR A 187 0.42 21.78 6.20
C THR A 187 -0.04 20.66 7.12
N PRO A 188 -0.34 20.95 8.40
CA PRO A 188 -0.88 19.94 9.32
C PRO A 188 -2.35 19.56 9.04
N GLN A 189 -2.91 19.98 7.89
CA GLN A 189 -4.33 19.79 7.58
C GLN A 189 -4.62 18.37 7.10
N ALA A 190 -5.80 17.86 7.44
CA ALA A 190 -6.35 16.63 6.88
C ALA A 190 -7.85 16.81 6.57
N ALA A 191 -8.40 15.96 5.72
CA ALA A 191 -9.80 16.00 5.35
C ALA A 191 -10.40 14.60 5.15
N LEU A 192 -11.70 14.47 5.42
CA LEU A 192 -12.48 13.25 5.27
C LEU A 192 -13.36 13.33 4.03
N LEU A 193 -13.32 12.30 3.18
CA LEU A 193 -14.13 12.22 1.96
C LEU A 193 -15.54 11.71 2.28
N ASN A 194 -16.56 12.46 1.85
CA ASN A 194 -17.89 11.91 1.66
C ASN A 194 -17.97 11.22 0.30
N LEU A 195 -18.04 9.89 0.31
CA LEU A 195 -17.97 9.07 -0.89
C LEU A 195 -19.20 9.18 -1.82
N ASN A 196 -20.34 9.66 -1.32
CA ASN A 196 -21.56 9.83 -2.10
C ASN A 196 -21.56 11.16 -2.87
N SER A 197 -21.13 12.25 -2.22
CA SER A 197 -21.11 13.58 -2.82
C SER A 197 -19.75 13.97 -3.40
N LEU A 198 -18.69 13.21 -3.12
CA LEU A 198 -17.29 13.53 -3.45
C LEU A 198 -16.89 14.91 -2.92
N THR A 199 -17.24 15.17 -1.66
CA THR A 199 -16.94 16.43 -0.96
C THR A 199 -16.17 16.15 0.32
N TRP A 200 -15.38 17.12 0.76
CA TRP A 200 -14.46 16.95 1.88
C TRP A 200 -14.91 17.69 3.15
N THR A 201 -14.63 17.10 4.31
CA THR A 201 -14.81 17.72 5.64
C THR A 201 -13.47 17.81 6.36
N PRO A 202 -13.01 18.99 6.82
CA PRO A 202 -11.75 19.11 7.54
C PRO A 202 -11.70 18.27 8.82
N THR A 203 -10.53 17.74 9.14
CA THR A 203 -10.22 17.01 10.39
C THR A 203 -8.74 17.19 10.76
N GLY A 204 -8.27 16.49 11.80
CA GLY A 204 -6.84 16.38 12.11
C GLY A 204 -6.28 17.56 12.90
N SER A 205 -7.06 18.10 13.85
CA SER A 205 -6.55 19.16 14.74
C SER A 205 -5.39 18.67 15.62
N ASN A 206 -4.52 19.59 16.06
CA ASN A 206 -3.39 19.33 16.97
C ASN A 206 -2.27 18.41 16.42
N LYS A 207 -2.15 18.24 15.09
CA LYS A 207 -0.94 17.64 14.49
C LYS A 207 0.28 18.50 14.82
N PHE A 208 1.40 17.88 15.18
CA PHE A 208 2.62 18.55 15.62
C PHE A 208 3.31 19.34 14.50
N ASP A 209 3.52 18.70 13.36
CA ASP A 209 4.18 19.22 12.16
C ASP A 209 3.34 18.96 10.89
N VAL A 210 3.91 19.20 9.71
CA VAL A 210 3.24 18.92 8.43
C VAL A 210 3.29 17.43 8.14
N ASN A 211 2.40 16.91 7.28
CA ASN A 211 2.30 15.46 7.06
C ASN A 211 3.30 14.89 6.04
N ASP A 212 3.99 15.76 5.29
CA ASP A 212 5.04 15.44 4.32
C ASP A 212 5.99 14.34 4.85
N GLU A 213 6.28 13.33 4.03
CA GLU A 213 7.14 12.16 4.34
C GLU A 213 6.67 11.19 5.44
N GLU A 214 5.53 11.46 6.09
CA GLU A 214 5.03 10.58 7.16
C GLU A 214 4.21 9.40 6.63
N GLY A 215 4.14 8.28 7.35
CA GLY A 215 3.27 7.15 7.01
C GLY A 215 2.14 6.90 8.02
N TRP A 216 0.90 6.74 7.54
CA TRP A 216 -0.29 6.49 8.39
C TRP A 216 -0.66 5.01 8.48
N THR A 217 -0.62 4.46 9.70
CA THR A 217 -0.96 3.05 9.99
C THR A 217 -2.26 2.96 10.80
N LEU A 218 -3.29 2.28 10.27
CA LEU A 218 -4.52 1.97 10.99
C LEU A 218 -4.26 0.89 12.05
N LEU A 219 -4.69 1.15 13.29
CA LEU A 219 -4.49 0.26 14.43
C LEU A 219 -5.76 -0.56 14.78
N PRO A 220 -5.62 -1.69 15.52
CA PRO A 220 -6.76 -2.51 15.94
C PRO A 220 -7.79 -1.76 16.80
N ASN A 221 -7.34 -0.74 17.53
CA ASN A 221 -8.20 0.11 18.34
C ASN A 221 -8.92 1.20 17.52
N LYS A 222 -8.86 1.13 16.18
CA LYS A 222 -9.50 2.02 15.21
C LYS A 222 -8.88 3.42 15.13
N GLN A 223 -7.76 3.66 15.81
CA GLN A 223 -6.97 4.89 15.67
C GLN A 223 -5.93 4.77 14.55
N VAL A 224 -5.31 5.88 14.18
CA VAL A 224 -4.26 5.91 13.16
C VAL A 224 -2.97 6.40 13.80
N LEU A 225 -1.87 5.68 13.61
CA LEU A 225 -0.52 6.01 14.07
C LEU A 225 0.28 6.65 12.95
N THR A 226 1.08 7.66 13.29
CA THR A 226 2.09 8.27 12.43
C THR A 226 3.40 8.49 13.19
N VAL A 227 4.50 8.62 12.47
CA VAL A 227 5.82 9.01 13.00
C VAL A 227 6.19 10.34 12.35
N ASP A 228 6.60 11.31 13.16
CA ASP A 228 6.89 12.65 12.67
C ASP A 228 8.19 12.67 11.87
N ALA A 229 8.12 13.28 10.68
CA ALA A 229 9.27 13.47 9.78
C ALA A 229 10.01 14.80 10.06
N TYR A 230 9.45 15.69 10.87
CA TYR A 230 10.01 17.00 11.24
C TYR A 230 10.28 17.91 10.04
N VAL A 231 9.46 17.77 8.99
CA VAL A 231 9.47 18.67 7.84
C VAL A 231 9.07 20.07 8.28
N PHE A 232 9.89 21.06 7.94
CA PHE A 232 9.86 22.45 8.45
C PHE A 232 9.97 22.64 9.97
N ALA A 233 10.02 21.55 10.75
CA ALA A 233 10.15 21.52 12.21
C ALA A 233 11.48 20.91 12.69
N TYR A 234 12.49 20.84 11.80
CA TYR A 234 13.77 20.14 11.99
C TYR A 234 14.29 20.12 13.44
N ASP A 235 14.30 18.92 14.01
CA ASP A 235 15.00 18.58 15.24
C ASP A 235 15.97 17.44 14.94
N ALA A 236 17.28 17.69 14.99
CA ALA A 236 18.30 16.68 14.68
C ALA A 236 18.17 15.37 15.48
N LYS A 237 17.40 15.32 16.57
CA LYS A 237 17.15 14.12 17.39
C LYS A 237 15.66 13.83 17.60
N GLY A 238 14.82 14.36 16.71
CA GLY A 238 13.37 14.16 16.76
C GLY A 238 13.00 12.67 16.74
N THR A 239 12.09 12.27 17.62
CA THR A 239 11.59 10.89 17.77
C THR A 239 10.11 10.85 18.11
N ASN A 240 9.36 11.94 17.91
CA ASN A 240 7.94 11.95 18.25
C ASN A 240 7.14 11.08 17.26
N SER A 241 6.02 10.58 17.76
CA SER A 241 4.99 9.90 16.99
C SER A 241 3.64 10.42 17.46
N GLU A 242 2.62 10.31 16.62
CA GLU A 242 1.28 10.82 16.92
C GLU A 242 0.21 9.77 16.63
N ILE A 243 -0.90 9.87 17.36
CA ILE A 243 -2.10 9.08 17.17
C ILE A 243 -3.28 9.99 16.88
N TYR A 244 -3.93 9.76 15.75
CA TYR A 244 -5.21 10.35 15.39
C TYR A 244 -6.36 9.53 15.97
N ASN A 245 -7.26 10.22 16.64
CA ASN A 245 -8.51 9.64 17.12
C ASN A 245 -9.68 10.08 16.21
N PRO A 246 -10.25 9.18 15.39
CA PRO A 246 -11.38 9.52 14.52
C PRO A 246 -12.62 10.03 15.26
N ALA A 247 -12.81 9.63 16.53
CA ALA A 247 -13.97 10.07 17.31
C ALA A 247 -13.89 11.55 17.73
N THR A 248 -12.67 12.10 17.85
CA THR A 248 -12.46 13.51 18.22
C THR A 248 -11.95 14.38 17.07
N GLY A 249 -11.46 13.77 15.99
CA GLY A 249 -10.88 14.50 14.85
C GLY A 249 -9.56 15.20 15.22
N SER A 250 -8.78 14.62 16.14
CA SER A 250 -7.56 15.24 16.67
C SER A 250 -6.41 14.25 16.82
N TRP A 251 -5.20 14.76 16.58
CA TRP A 251 -3.93 14.10 16.89
C TRP A 251 -3.53 14.33 18.35
N SER A 252 -2.69 13.44 18.86
CA SER A 252 -2.05 13.52 20.17
C SER A 252 -0.76 12.72 20.14
N SER A 253 0.24 13.04 20.97
CA SER A 253 1.49 12.28 20.99
C SER A 253 1.26 10.81 21.36
N ALA A 254 1.86 9.91 20.58
CA ALA A 254 1.97 8.48 20.83
C ALA A 254 3.30 8.09 21.50
N GLY A 255 4.07 9.09 21.95
CA GLY A 255 5.34 8.93 22.63
C GLY A 255 6.55 8.96 21.69
N SER A 256 7.72 8.70 22.27
CA SER A 256 8.97 8.63 21.51
C SER A 256 9.13 7.26 20.86
N THR A 257 9.53 7.23 19.58
CA THR A 257 9.91 6.02 18.83
C THR A 257 11.17 5.33 19.39
N ILE A 258 11.82 5.92 20.40
CA ILE A 258 13.08 5.50 21.03
C ILE A 258 14.30 5.63 20.12
N SER A 259 14.16 5.24 18.85
CA SER A 259 15.14 5.41 17.77
C SER A 259 14.68 6.50 16.81
N GLN A 260 15.61 7.28 16.26
CA GLN A 260 15.30 8.26 15.21
C GLN A 260 15.03 7.52 13.89
N LEU A 261 13.81 7.61 13.38
CA LEU A 261 13.40 6.86 12.19
C LEU A 261 13.50 7.67 10.88
N TRP A 262 13.46 8.99 10.95
CA TRP A 262 13.52 9.85 9.77
C TRP A 262 14.96 10.28 9.45
N ASP A 263 15.27 10.55 8.17
CA ASP A 263 16.61 11.02 7.78
C ASP A 263 16.84 12.49 8.14
N SER A 264 17.43 12.72 9.31
CA SER A 264 17.83 14.06 9.77
C SER A 264 19.18 14.53 9.24
N ALA A 265 19.96 13.62 8.62
CA ALA A 265 21.35 13.81 8.26
C ALA A 265 22.24 14.40 9.38
N ALA A 266 21.85 14.27 10.66
CA ALA A 266 22.48 14.97 11.79
C ALA A 266 24.00 14.75 11.89
N GLY A 267 24.45 13.53 11.57
CA GLY A 267 25.87 13.15 11.60
C GLY A 267 26.70 13.55 10.37
N CYS A 268 26.06 14.03 9.28
CA CYS A 268 26.72 14.17 7.98
C CYS A 268 26.27 15.38 7.16
N GLY A 269 25.79 16.45 7.82
CA GLY A 269 25.46 17.72 7.16
C GLY A 269 24.22 18.42 7.70
N GLY A 270 23.50 17.77 8.62
CA GLY A 270 22.32 18.27 9.30
C GLY A 270 21.20 18.67 8.34
N LYS A 271 20.36 19.62 8.76
CA LYS A 271 19.17 20.12 8.04
C LYS A 271 19.35 20.33 6.54
N ASN A 272 20.52 20.83 6.11
CA ASN A 272 20.76 21.14 4.69
C ASN A 272 20.95 19.89 3.81
N HIS A 273 21.09 18.71 4.42
CA HIS A 273 21.31 17.42 3.77
C HIS A 273 20.27 16.36 4.17
N ALA A 274 19.35 16.69 5.08
CA ALA A 274 18.24 15.83 5.48
C ALA A 274 17.32 15.60 4.28
N SER A 275 16.92 14.35 4.03
CA SER A 275 15.80 14.07 3.14
C SER A 275 14.46 14.05 3.85
N PHE A 276 14.42 13.95 5.18
CA PHE A 276 13.18 13.87 5.98
C PHE A 276 12.38 12.55 5.86
N GLU A 277 12.69 11.73 4.85
CA GLU A 277 12.03 10.43 4.64
C GLU A 277 11.97 9.50 5.85
N VAL A 278 10.86 8.77 5.92
CA VAL A 278 10.59 7.69 6.87
C VAL A 278 10.19 6.44 6.11
N GLY A 279 10.58 5.27 6.61
CA GLY A 279 10.15 4.01 6.02
C GLY A 279 8.72 3.63 6.42
N PRO A 280 8.17 2.56 5.82
CA PRO A 280 6.82 2.10 6.09
C PRO A 280 6.66 1.57 7.53
N GLY A 281 5.44 1.71 8.04
CA GLY A 281 4.92 1.04 9.23
C GLY A 281 3.99 -0.12 8.85
N VAL A 282 4.28 -1.32 9.35
CA VAL A 282 3.45 -2.52 9.06
C VAL A 282 2.89 -3.10 10.35
N LEU A 283 1.56 -3.06 10.49
CA LEU A 283 0.86 -3.76 11.58
C LEU A 283 1.01 -5.28 11.40
N GLN A 284 1.51 -5.94 12.44
CA GLN A 284 1.68 -7.38 12.51
C GLN A 284 0.52 -8.05 13.27
N PRO A 285 0.25 -9.35 13.04
CA PRO A 285 -0.88 -10.04 13.68
C PRO A 285 -0.84 -10.12 15.21
N ASP A 286 0.33 -9.90 15.82
CA ASP A 286 0.52 -9.87 17.27
C ASP A 286 0.10 -8.52 17.91
N GLY A 287 -0.35 -7.56 17.10
CA GLY A 287 -0.76 -6.23 17.55
C GLY A 287 0.38 -5.23 17.70
N THR A 288 1.57 -5.56 17.20
CA THR A 288 2.68 -4.60 17.09
C THR A 288 2.77 -4.00 15.69
N VAL A 289 3.29 -2.77 15.59
CA VAL A 289 3.62 -2.13 14.32
C VAL A 289 5.13 -2.07 14.20
N PHE A 290 5.68 -2.72 13.17
CA PHE A 290 7.08 -2.64 12.83
C PHE A 290 7.31 -1.45 11.91
N TYR A 291 8.03 -0.44 12.39
CA TYR A 291 8.40 0.74 11.64
C TYR A 291 9.86 0.66 11.21
N THR A 292 10.10 1.02 9.96
CA THR A 292 11.43 1.13 9.37
C THR A 292 11.77 2.60 9.13
N GLY A 293 13.06 2.91 9.06
CA GLY A 293 13.54 4.28 8.95
C GLY A 293 14.64 4.47 7.92
N ALA A 294 14.95 5.75 7.69
CA ALA A 294 15.95 6.25 6.78
C ALA A 294 17.11 6.90 7.54
N ASN A 295 18.35 6.76 7.04
CA ASN A 295 19.51 7.40 7.66
C ASN A 295 20.66 7.58 6.66
N ARG A 296 20.79 8.78 6.10
CA ARG A 296 21.88 9.11 5.16
C ARG A 296 23.28 8.90 5.74
N CYS A 297 23.41 9.01 7.05
CA CYS A 297 24.69 8.98 7.73
C CYS A 297 25.11 7.58 8.18
N GLY A 298 24.27 6.55 8.00
CA GLY A 298 24.53 5.21 8.53
C GLY A 298 23.53 4.17 8.04
N ALA A 299 23.30 3.15 8.86
CA ALA A 299 22.18 2.23 8.68
C ALA A 299 20.88 2.89 9.15
N GLY A 300 19.77 2.55 8.50
CA GLY A 300 18.44 2.90 8.97
C GLY A 300 18.15 2.25 10.32
N HIS A 301 17.40 2.95 11.15
CA HIS A 301 16.91 2.43 12.43
C HIS A 301 15.52 1.82 12.26
N THR A 302 15.14 0.94 13.19
CA THR A 302 13.76 0.43 13.28
C THR A 302 13.21 0.62 14.69
N ALA A 303 11.89 0.64 14.80
CA ALA A 303 11.20 0.69 16.08
C ALA A 303 9.90 -0.12 16.02
N ILE A 304 9.46 -0.60 17.18
CA ILE A 304 8.24 -1.38 17.32
C ILE A 304 7.29 -0.65 18.24
N TYR A 305 6.08 -0.38 17.76
CA TYR A 305 4.98 0.15 18.56
C TYR A 305 4.05 -0.98 18.99
N ASN A 306 3.81 -1.15 20.29
CA ASN A 306 2.79 -2.07 20.76
C ASN A 306 1.42 -1.37 20.82
N ALA A 307 0.51 -1.72 19.91
CA ALA A 307 -0.80 -1.06 19.80
C ALA A 307 -1.75 -1.35 20.98
N THR A 308 -1.45 -2.36 21.80
CA THR A 308 -2.24 -2.68 22.99
C THR A 308 -1.80 -1.84 24.19
N THR A 309 -0.49 -1.64 24.38
CA THR A 309 0.05 -0.91 25.54
C THR A 309 0.34 0.56 25.25
N GLY A 310 0.46 0.93 23.97
CA GLY A 310 0.87 2.25 23.53
C GLY A 310 2.33 2.59 23.81
N VAL A 311 3.20 1.58 23.79
CA VAL A 311 4.62 1.71 24.16
C VAL A 311 5.50 1.36 22.96
N TRP A 312 6.53 2.18 22.75
CA TRP A 312 7.59 1.93 21.78
C TRP A 312 8.77 1.18 22.37
N SER A 313 9.40 0.35 21.55
CA SER A 313 10.72 -0.23 21.80
C SER A 313 11.60 -0.09 20.56
N ALA A 314 12.90 0.09 20.75
CA ALA A 314 13.85 0.03 19.63
C ALA A 314 13.85 -1.36 19.00
N GLY A 315 13.88 -1.41 17.67
CA GLY A 315 14.16 -2.62 16.90
C GLY A 315 15.64 -2.72 16.53
N PRO A 316 16.04 -3.74 15.76
CA PRO A 316 17.41 -3.81 15.23
C PRO A 316 17.67 -2.72 14.20
N ASP A 317 18.92 -2.32 14.06
CA ASP A 317 19.34 -1.52 12.91
C ASP A 317 19.38 -2.39 11.65
N PHE A 318 19.16 -1.77 10.49
CA PHE A 318 19.41 -2.42 9.22
C PHE A 318 20.89 -2.83 9.10
N PRO A 319 21.20 -3.92 8.38
CA PRO A 319 22.59 -4.30 8.14
C PRO A 319 23.31 -3.29 7.24
N ASP A 320 24.63 -3.20 7.40
CA ASP A 320 25.54 -2.37 6.62
C ASP A 320 25.15 -0.88 6.58
N THR A 321 24.81 -0.36 5.40
CA THR A 321 24.30 1.00 5.21
C THR A 321 22.92 0.96 4.58
N LEU A 322 22.16 -0.13 4.75
CA LEU A 322 20.81 -0.21 4.22
C LEU A 322 19.88 0.68 5.04
N ASP A 323 18.92 1.28 4.36
CA ASP A 323 17.82 2.02 4.97
C ASP A 323 16.58 1.99 4.06
N ILE A 324 15.47 2.54 4.56
CA ILE A 324 14.24 2.70 3.77
C ILE A 324 13.82 4.16 3.84
N ALA A 325 14.24 4.92 2.83
CA ALA A 325 13.69 6.22 2.45
C ALA A 325 12.66 5.96 1.34
N ASP A 326 11.37 6.13 1.64
CA ASP A 326 10.24 5.87 0.73
C ASP A 326 10.32 4.52 0.02
N GLY A 327 10.11 3.46 0.79
CA GLY A 327 10.12 2.10 0.27
C GLY A 327 8.88 1.31 0.66
N PRO A 328 8.54 0.29 -0.14
CA PRO A 328 7.42 -0.59 0.17
C PRO A 328 7.79 -1.64 1.22
N ALA A 329 6.80 -2.02 2.00
CA ALA A 329 6.79 -3.23 2.82
C ALA A 329 5.42 -3.91 2.76
N ALA A 330 5.40 -5.21 3.08
CA ALA A 330 4.20 -6.00 3.03
C ALA A 330 4.21 -7.13 4.07
N LEU A 331 3.06 -7.37 4.71
CA LEU A 331 2.83 -8.47 5.62
C LEU A 331 2.67 -9.77 4.86
N GLU A 332 3.53 -10.73 5.15
CA GLU A 332 3.42 -12.08 4.63
C GLU A 332 2.34 -12.89 5.37
N PRO A 333 1.68 -13.87 4.73
CA PRO A 333 0.71 -14.74 5.40
C PRO A 333 1.27 -15.49 6.62
N ASN A 334 2.58 -15.71 6.66
CA ASN A 334 3.28 -16.36 7.79
C ASN A 334 3.55 -15.42 8.99
N GLY A 335 3.19 -14.14 8.89
CA GLY A 335 3.36 -13.13 9.94
C GLY A 335 4.65 -12.30 9.85
N LYS A 336 5.57 -12.64 8.94
CA LYS A 336 6.77 -11.85 8.65
C LYS A 336 6.44 -10.59 7.87
N VAL A 337 7.37 -9.64 7.85
CA VAL A 337 7.27 -8.43 7.02
C VAL A 337 8.38 -8.44 5.99
N LEU A 338 7.99 -8.51 4.71
CA LEU A 338 8.89 -8.29 3.57
C LEU A 338 9.03 -6.79 3.35
N MET A 339 10.24 -6.30 3.13
CA MET A 339 10.50 -4.89 2.85
C MET A 339 11.58 -4.73 1.77
N MET A 340 11.54 -3.60 1.07
CA MET A 340 12.54 -3.21 0.08
C MET A 340 13.35 -2.04 0.63
N ALA A 341 14.65 -2.28 0.82
CA ALA A 341 15.62 -1.31 1.30
C ALA A 341 16.66 -0.99 0.23
N SER A 342 17.43 0.07 0.46
CA SER A 342 18.54 0.43 -0.41
C SER A 342 19.75 0.97 0.37
N PRO A 343 20.97 0.97 -0.19
CA PRO A 343 22.14 1.51 0.50
C PRO A 343 22.07 3.03 0.68
N LYS A 344 21.64 3.51 1.85
CA LYS A 344 21.37 4.92 2.14
C LYS A 344 20.27 5.48 1.23
N ILE A 345 19.85 6.69 1.53
CA ILE A 345 18.86 7.47 0.77
C ILE A 345 19.04 7.41 -0.76
N PHE A 346 18.05 6.82 -1.43
CA PHE A 346 17.83 6.79 -2.89
C PHE A 346 18.96 6.21 -3.75
N ASN A 347 19.68 5.20 -3.26
CA ASN A 347 20.73 4.54 -4.06
C ASN A 347 20.31 3.15 -4.55
N THR A 348 21.11 2.60 -5.46
CA THR A 348 20.98 1.23 -5.96
C THR A 348 22.13 0.35 -5.48
N PRO A 349 21.98 -0.98 -5.50
CA PRO A 349 20.78 -1.74 -5.88
C PRO A 349 19.75 -1.85 -4.74
N ALA A 350 18.50 -2.13 -5.10
CA ALA A 350 17.48 -2.49 -4.12
C ALA A 350 17.77 -3.86 -3.50
N THR A 351 17.45 -4.00 -2.21
CA THR A 351 17.66 -5.20 -1.41
C THR A 351 16.39 -5.55 -0.66
N PHE A 352 15.95 -6.80 -0.76
CA PHE A 352 14.79 -7.29 -0.03
C PHE A 352 15.20 -7.94 1.29
N LEU A 353 14.52 -7.57 2.37
CA LEU A 353 14.69 -8.14 3.70
C LEU A 353 13.37 -8.66 4.26
N GLU A 354 13.44 -9.70 5.08
CA GLU A 354 12.33 -10.15 5.92
C GLU A 354 12.60 -9.82 7.39
N TRP A 355 11.60 -9.29 8.07
CA TRP A 355 11.53 -9.21 9.53
C TRP A 355 10.66 -10.35 10.06
N ASP A 356 11.19 -11.16 10.97
CA ASP A 356 10.50 -12.32 11.55
C ASP A 356 10.00 -12.10 13.00
N GLY A 357 10.08 -10.86 13.50
CA GLY A 357 9.80 -10.52 14.90
C GLY A 357 11.04 -10.50 15.80
N ALA A 358 12.20 -10.95 15.29
CA ALA A 358 13.46 -10.92 16.05
C ALA A 358 14.67 -10.47 15.21
N THR A 359 14.73 -10.82 13.93
CA THR A 359 15.88 -10.58 13.06
C THR A 359 15.48 -10.06 11.68
N LEU A 360 16.34 -9.22 11.11
CA LEU A 360 16.27 -8.81 9.71
C LEU A 360 17.15 -9.73 8.86
N THR A 361 16.53 -10.46 7.95
CA THR A 361 17.22 -11.39 7.05
C THR A 361 17.14 -10.89 5.62
N GLN A 362 18.29 -10.61 5.00
CA GLN A 362 18.34 -10.31 3.57
C GLN A 362 18.02 -11.56 2.75
N ILE A 363 17.03 -11.47 1.87
CA ILE A 363 16.59 -12.61 1.05
C ILE A 363 17.02 -12.51 -0.41
N LEU A 364 17.21 -11.30 -0.96
CA LEU A 364 17.67 -11.12 -2.33
C LEU A 364 18.07 -9.68 -2.67
N THR A 365 18.81 -9.50 -3.78
CA THR A 365 19.08 -8.22 -4.45
C THR A 365 18.55 -8.22 -5.89
N ASP A 366 17.67 -7.27 -6.18
CA ASP A 366 17.12 -6.74 -7.45
C ASP A 366 16.70 -7.68 -8.63
N PHE A 367 15.55 -7.35 -9.25
CA PHE A 367 15.03 -7.95 -10.48
C PHE A 367 14.61 -6.85 -11.48
N PHE A 368 15.00 -6.96 -12.74
CA PHE A 368 14.50 -6.06 -13.80
C PHE A 368 13.05 -6.36 -14.25
N PHE A 369 12.58 -7.59 -14.00
CA PHE A 369 11.25 -8.06 -14.39
C PHE A 369 10.35 -8.16 -13.18
N VAL A 370 9.04 -8.05 -13.40
CA VAL A 370 8.01 -8.17 -12.36
C VAL A 370 7.91 -9.62 -11.89
N PRO A 371 8.17 -9.89 -10.59
CA PRO A 371 7.97 -11.18 -10.00
C PRO A 371 6.75 -11.21 -9.05
N VAL A 372 6.31 -12.44 -8.76
CA VAL A 372 5.46 -12.77 -7.62
C VAL A 372 6.37 -13.26 -6.49
N TYR A 373 6.15 -12.75 -5.29
CA TYR A 373 6.71 -13.30 -4.07
C TYR A 373 5.76 -14.32 -3.44
N ASN A 374 6.28 -15.53 -3.24
CA ASN A 374 5.64 -16.66 -2.59
C ASN A 374 6.45 -17.02 -1.33
N PRO A 375 6.12 -16.43 -0.17
CA PRO A 375 6.85 -16.71 1.05
C PRO A 375 6.70 -18.17 1.46
N GLY A 376 7.76 -18.71 2.07
CA GLY A 376 7.70 -20.02 2.72
C GLY A 376 6.82 -20.00 3.98
N GLY A 377 6.45 -21.18 4.47
CA GLY A 377 5.64 -21.31 5.68
C GLY A 377 4.13 -21.20 5.41
N THR A 378 3.37 -21.07 6.48
CA THR A 378 1.91 -20.95 6.43
C THR A 378 1.41 -20.00 7.50
N TYR A 379 0.14 -19.62 7.42
CA TYR A 379 -0.49 -18.71 8.36
C TYR A 379 -0.88 -19.41 9.67
N ASP A 380 -0.94 -18.66 10.76
CA ASP A 380 -1.60 -19.13 11.98
C ASP A 380 -3.12 -19.20 11.74
N PRO A 381 -3.78 -20.37 11.94
CA PRO A 381 -5.22 -20.49 11.78
C PRO A 381 -6.06 -19.50 12.60
N ALA A 382 -5.53 -18.96 13.71
CA ALA A 382 -6.20 -17.95 14.52
C ALA A 382 -6.37 -16.60 13.79
N TRP A 383 -5.60 -16.35 12.74
CA TRP A 383 -5.68 -15.13 11.93
C TRP A 383 -6.70 -15.23 10.79
N ALA A 384 -7.15 -16.44 10.47
CA ALA A 384 -8.02 -16.67 9.32
C ALA A 384 -9.41 -16.03 9.50
N PRO A 385 -10.02 -15.51 8.41
CA PRO A 385 -11.42 -15.12 8.43
C PRO A 385 -12.32 -16.30 8.80
N SER A 386 -13.40 -16.03 9.53
CA SER A 386 -14.40 -17.06 9.88
C SER A 386 -15.76 -16.68 9.34
N ILE A 387 -16.31 -17.48 8.42
CA ILE A 387 -17.64 -17.27 7.84
C ILE A 387 -18.71 -17.67 8.86
N GLN A 388 -19.62 -16.74 9.17
CA GLN A 388 -20.77 -16.98 10.04
C GLN A 388 -22.04 -17.26 9.24
N SER A 389 -22.23 -16.54 8.13
CA SER A 389 -23.38 -16.72 7.23
C SER A 389 -22.94 -16.54 5.79
N ALA A 390 -23.25 -17.52 4.94
CA ALA A 390 -23.01 -17.50 3.50
C ALA A 390 -24.18 -18.16 2.75
N PRO A 391 -24.45 -17.78 1.50
CA PRO A 391 -25.44 -18.47 0.68
C PRO A 391 -24.98 -19.91 0.40
N THR A 392 -25.91 -20.88 0.47
CA THR A 392 -25.63 -22.27 0.09
C THR A 392 -25.82 -22.54 -1.40
N ARG A 393 -26.53 -21.64 -2.10
CA ARG A 393 -26.72 -21.64 -3.54
C ARG A 393 -26.51 -20.25 -4.11
N VAL A 394 -25.77 -20.17 -5.20
CA VAL A 394 -25.54 -18.93 -5.95
C VAL A 394 -25.76 -19.15 -7.44
N ARG A 395 -25.87 -18.08 -8.23
CA ARG A 395 -26.03 -18.12 -9.68
C ARG A 395 -25.00 -17.22 -10.34
N PRO A 396 -24.50 -17.55 -11.54
CA PRO A 396 -23.66 -16.65 -12.32
C PRO A 396 -24.36 -15.30 -12.53
N GLY A 397 -23.65 -14.20 -12.28
CA GLY A 397 -24.18 -12.83 -12.36
C GLY A 397 -25.08 -12.42 -11.19
N GLY A 398 -25.25 -13.28 -10.17
CA GLY A 398 -26.10 -12.99 -9.01
C GLY A 398 -25.36 -12.22 -7.91
N PRO A 399 -26.03 -11.24 -7.26
CA PRO A 399 -25.51 -10.58 -6.07
C PRO A 399 -25.91 -11.35 -4.79
N TYR A 400 -25.01 -11.35 -3.81
CA TYR A 400 -25.21 -12.02 -2.53
C TYR A 400 -24.56 -11.25 -1.38
N THR A 401 -24.91 -11.61 -0.15
CA THR A 401 -24.29 -11.08 1.07
C THR A 401 -23.65 -12.23 1.84
N ILE A 402 -22.48 -11.97 2.42
CA ILE A 402 -21.75 -12.87 3.31
C ILE A 402 -21.31 -12.11 4.56
N SER A 403 -21.33 -12.76 5.71
CA SER A 403 -20.89 -12.15 6.98
C SER A 403 -20.07 -13.10 7.84
N GLY A 404 -19.24 -12.52 8.70
CA GLY A 404 -18.33 -13.27 9.56
C GLY A 404 -17.40 -12.35 10.37
N HIS A 405 -16.30 -12.91 10.86
CA HIS A 405 -15.29 -12.19 11.62
C HIS A 405 -13.96 -12.16 10.86
N ARG A 406 -13.14 -11.14 11.11
CA ARG A 406 -11.81 -10.93 10.47
C ARG A 406 -11.85 -10.89 8.95
N PHE A 407 -12.95 -10.40 8.37
CA PHE A 407 -13.07 -10.24 6.90
C PHE A 407 -12.13 -9.17 6.34
N ASN A 408 -11.65 -8.26 7.18
CA ASN A 408 -10.63 -7.28 6.84
C ASN A 408 -9.21 -7.72 7.24
N GLY A 409 -9.04 -8.96 7.72
CA GLY A 409 -7.75 -9.51 8.11
C GLY A 409 -7.16 -8.88 9.38
N MET A 410 -5.85 -9.05 9.54
CA MET A 410 -5.09 -8.64 10.72
C MET A 410 -4.31 -7.35 10.52
N SER A 411 -4.23 -6.85 9.29
CA SER A 411 -3.39 -5.72 8.91
C SER A 411 -3.91 -5.05 7.65
N GLN A 412 -3.45 -3.82 7.40
CA GLN A 412 -3.55 -3.21 6.07
C GLN A 412 -2.71 -3.99 5.04
N GLY A 413 -1.76 -4.82 5.48
CA GLY A 413 -1.12 -5.83 4.66
C GLY A 413 -0.03 -5.32 3.71
N ALA A 414 -0.15 -4.12 3.14
CA ALA A 414 0.91 -3.45 2.41
C ALA A 414 1.01 -1.99 2.87
N ALA A 415 2.23 -1.47 2.88
CA ALA A 415 2.55 -0.10 3.27
C ALA A 415 3.68 0.42 2.39
N TYR A 416 3.65 1.71 2.06
CA TYR A 416 4.69 2.38 1.30
C TYR A 416 4.80 3.80 1.84
N GLY A 417 4.90 3.92 3.17
CA GLY A 417 4.95 5.21 3.86
C GLY A 417 3.82 6.15 3.42
N ASP A 418 4.26 7.26 2.86
CA ASP A 418 3.48 8.37 2.33
C ASP A 418 2.93 8.16 0.91
N ASP A 419 3.53 7.24 0.16
CA ASP A 419 3.21 7.02 -1.23
C ASP A 419 2.25 5.85 -1.48
N GLN A 420 1.37 6.03 -2.46
CA GLN A 420 0.61 4.99 -3.16
C GLN A 420 0.08 3.86 -2.25
N GLN A 421 -0.68 4.19 -1.20
CA GLN A 421 -1.12 3.20 -0.22
C GLN A 421 -1.92 2.05 -0.85
N ALA A 422 -1.40 0.83 -0.72
CA ALA A 422 -1.95 -0.39 -1.33
C ALA A 422 -2.60 -1.34 -0.32
N ALA A 423 -3.34 -0.78 0.65
CA ALA A 423 -3.93 -1.57 1.74
C ALA A 423 -4.86 -2.69 1.21
N THR A 424 -4.85 -3.84 1.87
CA THR A 424 -5.56 -5.09 1.51
C THR A 424 -6.48 -5.59 2.61
N ASN A 425 -6.87 -4.72 3.54
CA ASN A 425 -7.79 -4.99 4.65
C ASN A 425 -9.26 -5.01 4.21
N PHE A 426 -9.58 -5.83 3.22
CA PHE A 426 -10.94 -6.07 2.75
C PHE A 426 -11.14 -7.53 2.31
N PRO A 427 -12.36 -8.06 2.38
CA PRO A 427 -12.63 -9.46 2.05
C PRO A 427 -12.65 -9.66 0.54
N LEU A 428 -11.90 -10.63 0.03
CA LEU A 428 -12.17 -11.24 -1.28
C LEU A 428 -13.06 -12.47 -1.10
N VAL A 429 -14.05 -12.67 -1.98
CA VAL A 429 -14.82 -13.92 -2.03
C VAL A 429 -14.31 -14.76 -3.19
N ARG A 430 -13.81 -15.96 -2.90
CA ARG A 430 -13.26 -16.88 -3.89
C ARG A 430 -14.10 -18.15 -3.94
N ILE A 431 -14.55 -18.52 -5.13
CA ILE A 431 -15.33 -19.73 -5.40
C ILE A 431 -14.49 -20.67 -6.27
N THR A 432 -14.30 -21.91 -5.81
CA THR A 432 -13.58 -22.95 -6.54
C THR A 432 -14.53 -24.06 -6.95
N ASN A 433 -14.66 -24.33 -8.25
CA ASN A 433 -15.51 -25.41 -8.74
C ASN A 433 -14.88 -26.78 -8.40
N ASN A 434 -15.65 -27.68 -7.77
CA ASN A 434 -15.10 -28.96 -7.28
C ASN A 434 -14.70 -29.90 -8.42
N ARG A 435 -15.28 -29.74 -9.62
CA ARG A 435 -15.02 -30.63 -10.76
C ARG A 435 -13.83 -30.17 -11.59
N THR A 436 -13.77 -28.88 -11.92
CA THR A 436 -12.73 -28.33 -12.79
C THR A 436 -11.51 -27.83 -12.01
N GLY A 437 -11.68 -27.51 -10.72
CA GLY A 437 -10.66 -26.84 -9.92
C GLY A 437 -10.52 -25.36 -10.26
N HIS A 438 -11.34 -24.83 -11.17
CA HIS A 438 -11.26 -23.44 -11.59
C HIS A 438 -11.67 -22.50 -10.45
N VAL A 439 -10.94 -21.40 -10.35
CA VAL A 439 -11.03 -20.37 -9.33
C VAL A 439 -11.67 -19.13 -9.93
N PHE A 440 -12.69 -18.63 -9.25
CA PHE A 440 -13.39 -17.40 -9.61
C PHE A 440 -13.40 -16.49 -8.39
N TYR A 441 -13.03 -15.24 -8.59
CA TYR A 441 -13.15 -14.21 -7.57
C TYR A 441 -14.44 -13.41 -7.83
N SER A 442 -15.32 -13.39 -6.83
CA SER A 442 -16.50 -12.56 -6.85
C SER A 442 -16.15 -11.17 -6.33
N ARG A 443 -16.46 -10.13 -7.12
CA ARG A 443 -16.19 -8.75 -6.74
C ARG A 443 -16.94 -8.42 -5.46
N THR A 444 -16.23 -8.08 -4.40
CA THR A 444 -16.83 -7.64 -3.14
C THR A 444 -17.01 -6.12 -3.12
N HIS A 445 -18.00 -5.64 -2.37
CA HIS A 445 -18.29 -4.22 -2.18
C HIS A 445 -19.24 -4.02 -0.98
N ASP A 446 -19.45 -2.77 -0.62
CA ASP A 446 -20.28 -2.31 0.49
C ASP A 446 -19.91 -3.02 1.81
N HIS A 447 -18.62 -3.01 2.13
CA HIS A 447 -18.09 -3.57 3.37
C HIS A 447 -18.59 -2.75 4.56
N THR A 448 -19.13 -3.40 5.59
CA THR A 448 -19.64 -2.69 6.77
C THR A 448 -18.56 -2.13 7.69
N SER A 449 -17.30 -2.53 7.49
CA SER A 449 -16.14 -2.02 8.20
C SER A 449 -14.86 -2.24 7.38
N MET A 450 -13.86 -1.41 7.65
CA MET A 450 -12.48 -1.55 7.18
C MET A 450 -11.50 -1.75 8.35
N ALA A 451 -11.98 -2.03 9.56
CA ALA A 451 -11.15 -2.21 10.75
C ALA A 451 -10.22 -3.42 10.63
N VAL A 452 -8.95 -3.25 11.00
CA VAL A 452 -7.95 -4.32 11.03
C VAL A 452 -7.91 -5.03 12.38
N ALA A 453 -7.58 -6.32 12.38
CA ALA A 453 -7.45 -7.14 13.60
C ALA A 453 -8.65 -7.05 14.57
N SER A 454 -9.84 -6.74 14.03
CA SER A 454 -11.06 -6.60 14.81
C SER A 454 -11.77 -7.94 14.98
N GLY A 455 -12.33 -8.14 16.18
CA GLY A 455 -13.25 -9.24 16.48
C GLY A 455 -14.70 -8.94 16.10
N ASP A 456 -15.00 -7.70 15.69
CA ASP A 456 -16.36 -7.29 15.35
C ASP A 456 -16.87 -8.06 14.11
N PRO A 457 -18.17 -8.36 14.01
CA PRO A 457 -18.74 -8.95 12.81
C PRO A 457 -18.72 -7.95 11.66
N VAL A 458 -18.39 -8.45 10.47
CA VAL A 458 -18.32 -7.71 9.22
C VAL A 458 -19.18 -8.43 8.19
N SER A 459 -19.92 -7.67 7.38
CA SER A 459 -20.59 -8.19 6.20
C SER A 459 -20.12 -7.45 4.95
N THR A 460 -20.20 -8.15 3.82
CA THR A 460 -19.94 -7.58 2.50
C THR A 460 -20.96 -8.13 1.51
N HIS A 461 -21.25 -7.35 0.47
CA HIS A 461 -21.86 -7.85 -0.74
C HIS A 461 -20.79 -8.48 -1.64
N PHE A 462 -21.20 -9.43 -2.47
CA PHE A 462 -20.37 -9.97 -3.53
C PHE A 462 -21.20 -10.31 -4.76
N ASP A 463 -20.63 -10.02 -5.93
CA ASP A 463 -21.21 -10.31 -7.23
C ASP A 463 -20.52 -11.53 -7.85
N VAL A 464 -21.26 -12.62 -8.07
CA VAL A 464 -20.72 -13.81 -8.72
C VAL A 464 -20.47 -13.51 -10.21
N PRO A 465 -19.29 -13.80 -10.77
CA PRO A 465 -19.02 -13.56 -12.19
C PRO A 465 -20.05 -14.25 -13.08
N ALA A 466 -20.48 -13.58 -14.15
CA ALA A 466 -21.39 -14.19 -15.14
C ALA A 466 -20.77 -15.41 -15.85
N THR A 467 -19.44 -15.54 -15.82
CA THR A 467 -18.67 -16.65 -16.37
C THR A 467 -18.47 -17.80 -15.38
N GLN A 468 -18.97 -17.69 -14.14
CA GLN A 468 -18.85 -18.73 -13.12
C GLN A 468 -19.46 -20.05 -13.61
N GLU A 469 -18.69 -21.13 -13.51
CA GLU A 469 -19.17 -22.45 -13.86
C GLU A 469 -20.17 -23.01 -12.84
N HIS A 470 -21.18 -23.71 -13.36
CA HIS A 470 -22.18 -24.42 -12.58
C HIS A 470 -21.60 -25.63 -11.84
N GLY A 471 -22.24 -25.99 -10.73
CA GLY A 471 -22.02 -27.22 -9.98
C GLY A 471 -21.52 -27.03 -8.54
N PRO A 472 -21.28 -28.14 -7.83
CA PRO A 472 -20.73 -28.12 -6.48
C PRO A 472 -19.40 -27.36 -6.44
N SER A 473 -19.27 -26.44 -5.49
CA SER A 473 -18.10 -25.57 -5.35
C SER A 473 -17.75 -25.33 -3.88
N GLN A 474 -16.55 -24.85 -3.61
CA GLN A 474 -16.13 -24.33 -2.30
C GLN A 474 -16.08 -22.80 -2.35
N LEU A 475 -16.70 -22.14 -1.36
CA LEU A 475 -16.58 -20.70 -1.15
C LEU A 475 -15.64 -20.45 0.04
N VAL A 476 -14.70 -19.53 -0.12
CA VAL A 476 -13.87 -18.98 0.98
C VAL A 476 -13.88 -17.47 0.95
N VAL A 477 -13.67 -16.87 2.11
CA VAL A 477 -13.30 -15.45 2.23
C VAL A 477 -11.79 -15.37 2.43
N VAL A 478 -11.11 -14.48 1.72
CA VAL A 478 -9.65 -14.27 1.80
C VAL A 478 -9.36 -12.84 2.21
N ALA A 479 -8.52 -12.64 3.22
CA ALA A 479 -8.03 -11.33 3.64
C ALA A 479 -6.53 -11.42 3.98
N ASN A 480 -5.73 -10.42 3.60
CA ASN A 480 -4.26 -10.44 3.70
C ASN A 480 -3.60 -11.76 3.18
N GLY A 481 -4.20 -12.38 2.15
CA GLY A 481 -3.74 -13.66 1.60
C GLY A 481 -4.10 -14.91 2.40
N ILE A 482 -4.85 -14.77 3.51
CA ILE A 482 -5.27 -15.88 4.38
C ILE A 482 -6.72 -16.27 4.10
N PRO A 483 -7.01 -17.51 3.66
CA PRO A 483 -8.37 -17.98 3.43
C PRO A 483 -9.07 -18.46 4.71
N SER A 484 -10.39 -18.30 4.75
CA SER A 484 -11.27 -18.96 5.72
C SER A 484 -11.30 -20.48 5.52
N ALA A 485 -11.90 -21.18 6.49
CA ALA A 485 -12.40 -22.52 6.22
C ALA A 485 -13.41 -22.49 5.05
N PRO A 486 -13.40 -23.48 4.14
CA PRO A 486 -14.30 -23.51 3.00
C PRO A 486 -15.73 -23.87 3.40
N VAL A 487 -16.70 -23.20 2.77
CA VAL A 487 -18.12 -23.52 2.84
C VAL A 487 -18.54 -24.17 1.53
N ALA A 488 -19.14 -25.35 1.61
CA ALA A 488 -19.68 -26.02 0.43
C ALA A 488 -20.93 -25.28 -0.09
N ILE A 489 -20.93 -24.94 -1.36
CA ILE A 489 -22.05 -24.28 -2.05
C ILE A 489 -22.37 -25.01 -3.36
N THR A 490 -23.52 -24.69 -3.95
CA THR A 490 -23.82 -25.05 -5.35
C THR A 490 -23.99 -23.79 -6.19
N VAL A 491 -23.30 -23.73 -7.32
CA VAL A 491 -23.60 -22.74 -8.37
C VAL A 491 -24.69 -23.34 -9.26
N ASP A 492 -25.88 -22.75 -9.24
CA ASP A 492 -27.09 -23.16 -9.97
C ASP A 492 -27.03 -22.82 -11.44
#